data_AF-A0A969DRA7-F1
#
_entry.id   AF-A0A969DRA7-F1
#
_cell.length_a   1.000
_cell.length_b   1.000
_cell.length_c   1.000
_cell.angle_alpha   90.00
_cell.angle_beta   90.00
_cell.angle_gamma   90.00
#
_symmetry.space_group_name_H-M   'P 1'
#
loop_
_entity.id
_entity.type
_entity.pdbx_description
1 polymer ?
#
loop_
_entity_poly.entity_id
_entity_poly.type
_entity_poly.pdbx_seq_one_letter_code
_entity_poly.pdbx_strand_id
1 'polypeptide(L)'
;MKGKPYISLIILLFTVLLSCEKPEEIIFEGPYHARFTQTSSEILENYKDPFNINFNEPISIELHLAAPSQNNTTIIEYKVGGTAVENQDYILEDGDKKRVLIPVGEHIGNIRYLPINNREQTGDKTLKFTITSVNNGLDAGFGETGVNGRFHTVTIKDDDCLVDLRKFEGIWEFNQNNGEFIYDVEIQVDWASNNTIYMLGYTGLDSGVYAFANLDLCRGEFVIPEQGLAGNFEQLGGTRTDGKGTFDSEVEFMNFSYSYDFAGPSIREVIARKKIE
;
A
#
# COMPACT_ATOMS: atom_id res chain seq x y z
N MET A 1 28.86 66.15 41.30
CA MET A 1 29.04 64.79 40.74
C MET A 1 28.20 64.70 39.47
N LYS A 2 28.79 64.94 38.30
CA LYS A 2 29.12 63.93 37.26
C LYS A 2 27.99 62.93 36.99
N GLY A 3 27.29 63.11 35.86
CA GLY A 3 26.36 62.14 35.27
C GLY A 3 25.97 62.56 33.84
N LYS A 4 26.57 61.90 32.85
CA LYS A 4 26.54 62.18 31.40
C LYS A 4 25.21 61.78 30.73
N PRO A 5 24.63 62.58 29.81
CA PRO A 5 23.58 62.12 28.90
C PRO A 5 24.20 61.72 27.55
N TYR A 6 24.76 60.51 27.45
CA TYR A 6 25.23 59.93 26.17
C TYR A 6 24.45 58.68 25.74
N ILE A 7 23.40 58.31 26.49
CA ILE A 7 22.72 57.00 26.32
C ILE A 7 21.60 57.05 25.28
N SER A 8 21.02 58.22 24.96
CA SER A 8 19.95 58.30 23.93
C SER A 8 20.44 58.27 22.48
N LEU A 9 21.71 58.62 22.19
CA LEU A 9 22.20 58.68 20.81
C LEU A 9 22.71 57.32 20.29
N ILE A 10 23.06 56.39 21.20
CA ILE A 10 23.59 55.07 20.81
C ILE A 10 22.47 54.11 20.41
N ILE A 11 21.25 54.27 20.94
CA ILE A 11 20.12 53.38 20.62
C ILE A 11 19.54 53.67 19.22
N LEU A 12 19.65 54.91 18.72
CA LEU A 12 19.19 55.27 17.37
C LEU A 12 20.16 54.80 16.27
N LEU A 13 21.45 54.60 16.60
CA LEU A 13 22.46 54.13 15.65
C LEU A 13 22.45 52.60 15.49
N PHE A 14 21.94 51.87 16.50
CA PHE A 14 21.89 50.40 16.49
C PHE A 14 20.68 49.83 15.75
N THR A 15 19.61 50.61 15.55
CA THR A 15 18.42 50.16 14.79
C THR A 15 18.56 50.29 13.28
N VAL A 16 19.53 51.06 12.77
CA VAL A 16 19.76 51.22 11.32
C VAL A 16 20.57 50.08 10.71
N LEU A 17 21.31 49.30 11.53
CA LEU A 17 22.13 48.17 11.07
C LEU A 17 21.41 46.81 11.07
N LEU A 18 20.12 46.78 11.45
CA LEU A 18 19.26 45.60 11.34
C LEU A 18 18.27 45.73 10.18
N SER A 19 18.65 46.46 9.12
CA SER A 19 17.95 46.33 7.84
C SER A 19 18.23 44.93 7.32
N CYS A 20 17.30 44.02 7.58
CA CYS A 20 17.27 42.68 7.01
C CYS A 20 17.39 42.83 5.49
N GLU A 21 18.56 42.49 4.94
CA GLU A 21 18.80 42.44 3.51
C GLU A 21 17.75 41.48 2.95
N LYS A 22 16.84 42.00 2.11
CA LYS A 22 15.83 41.14 1.48
C LYS A 22 16.61 40.07 0.73
N PRO A 23 16.35 38.77 0.98
CA PRO A 23 17.03 37.73 0.23
C PRO A 23 16.81 38.04 -1.25
N GLU A 24 17.91 38.16 -2.00
CA GLU A 24 17.86 38.39 -3.43
C GLU A 24 16.94 37.34 -4.05
N GLU A 25 15.97 37.78 -4.86
CA GLU A 25 15.10 36.85 -5.57
C GLU A 25 15.96 36.00 -6.48
N ILE A 26 16.06 34.71 -6.17
CA ILE A 26 16.76 33.74 -7.01
C ILE A 26 15.87 33.50 -8.23
N ILE A 27 16.14 34.23 -9.30
CA ILE A 27 15.46 34.07 -10.59
C ILE A 27 16.12 32.90 -11.32
N PHE A 28 15.32 31.90 -11.71
CA PHE A 28 15.80 30.82 -12.56
C PHE A 28 15.91 31.31 -14.00
N GLU A 29 17.14 31.45 -14.49
CA GLU A 29 17.42 31.92 -15.86
C GLU A 29 17.59 30.77 -16.88
N GLY A 30 17.37 29.52 -16.46
CA GLY A 30 17.42 28.35 -17.33
C GLY A 30 18.64 27.44 -17.10
N PRO A 31 18.79 26.37 -17.91
CA PRO A 31 17.99 26.05 -19.08
C PRO A 31 16.54 25.65 -18.72
N TYR A 32 15.57 26.19 -19.48
CA TYR A 32 14.16 25.91 -19.26
C TYR A 32 13.78 24.51 -19.74
N HIS A 33 12.96 23.81 -18.95
CA HIS A 33 12.73 22.40 -19.16
C HIS A 33 11.36 21.93 -18.64
N ALA A 34 10.91 20.78 -19.14
CA ALA A 34 9.82 20.01 -18.51
C ALA A 34 10.39 18.85 -17.70
N ARG A 35 9.80 18.55 -16.54
CA ARG A 35 10.26 17.47 -15.67
C ARG A 35 9.12 16.82 -14.87
N PHE A 36 9.36 15.59 -14.44
CA PHE A 36 8.66 15.01 -13.30
C PHE A 36 9.24 15.59 -12.00
N THR A 37 8.37 15.89 -11.03
CA THR A 37 8.79 16.36 -9.70
C THR A 37 9.30 15.21 -8.83
N GLN A 38 8.63 14.06 -8.92
CA GLN A 38 9.04 12.83 -8.27
C GLN A 38 9.71 11.91 -9.29
N THR A 39 10.73 11.16 -8.88
CA THR A 39 11.39 10.16 -9.74
C THR A 39 10.78 8.77 -9.61
N SER A 40 10.04 8.52 -8.53
CA SER A 40 9.37 7.24 -8.29
C SER A 40 8.15 7.37 -7.40
N SER A 41 7.26 6.39 -7.49
CA SER A 41 6.11 6.19 -6.60
C SER A 41 5.77 4.70 -6.50
N GLU A 42 5.03 4.31 -5.46
CA GLU A 42 4.52 2.96 -5.28
C GLU A 42 3.01 3.04 -5.04
N ILE A 43 2.27 2.14 -5.69
CA ILE A 43 0.81 2.07 -5.62
C ILE A 43 0.39 0.61 -5.53
N LEU A 44 -0.70 0.31 -4.82
CA LEU A 44 -1.31 -1.02 -4.86
C LEU A 44 -2.14 -1.16 -6.13
N GLU A 45 -2.21 -2.36 -6.72
CA GLU A 45 -3.05 -2.58 -7.91
C GLU A 45 -4.55 -2.36 -7.62
N ASN A 46 -5.01 -2.59 -6.38
CA ASN A 46 -6.38 -2.30 -5.92
C ASN A 46 -6.59 -0.87 -5.37
N TYR A 47 -5.81 0.10 -5.83
CA TYR A 47 -5.80 1.47 -5.31
C TYR A 47 -7.23 2.04 -5.08
N LYS A 48 -7.54 2.27 -3.79
CA LYS A 48 -8.81 2.81 -3.24
C LYS A 48 -10.06 1.91 -3.36
N ASP A 49 -9.91 0.60 -3.40
CA ASP A 49 -11.05 -0.31 -3.39
C ASP A 49 -11.26 -0.98 -2.01
N PRO A 50 -12.29 -0.57 -1.24
CA PRO A 50 -12.62 -1.22 0.03
C PRO A 50 -13.35 -2.58 -0.11
N PHE A 51 -13.69 -3.02 -1.32
CA PHE A 51 -14.57 -4.16 -1.56
C PHE A 51 -14.08 -5.16 -2.63
N ASN A 52 -12.87 -5.00 -3.16
CA ASN A 52 -12.29 -5.86 -4.20
C ASN A 52 -13.18 -5.97 -5.48
N ILE A 53 -13.85 -4.88 -5.83
CA ILE A 53 -14.56 -4.61 -7.07
C ILE A 53 -13.78 -3.55 -7.87
N ASN A 54 -13.26 -3.96 -9.03
CA ASN A 54 -12.42 -3.23 -10.00
C ASN A 54 -12.89 -1.78 -10.33
N PHE A 55 -12.71 -0.84 -9.40
CA PHE A 55 -13.06 0.58 -9.52
C PHE A 55 -11.86 1.47 -9.19
N ASN A 56 -10.68 1.12 -9.68
CA ASN A 56 -9.48 1.91 -9.46
C ASN A 56 -9.68 3.33 -10.01
N GLU A 57 -9.53 4.34 -9.14
CA GLU A 57 -9.53 5.74 -9.58
C GLU A 57 -8.25 6.02 -10.40
N PRO A 58 -8.32 6.88 -11.44
CA PRO A 58 -7.13 7.28 -12.18
C PRO A 58 -6.09 7.93 -11.27
N ILE A 59 -4.86 7.43 -11.38
CA ILE A 59 -3.68 7.97 -10.71
C ILE A 59 -3.07 9.03 -11.63
N SER A 60 -2.79 10.21 -11.06
CA SER A 60 -2.23 11.35 -11.78
C SER A 60 -0.75 11.52 -11.47
N ILE A 61 0.09 11.57 -12.50
CA ILE A 61 1.51 11.93 -12.42
C ILE A 61 1.67 13.34 -12.97
N GLU A 62 2.18 14.24 -12.14
CA GLU A 62 2.40 15.62 -12.53
C GLU A 62 3.72 15.81 -13.31
N LEU A 63 3.60 16.54 -14.41
CA LEU A 63 4.69 17.13 -15.17
C LEU A 63 4.71 18.63 -14.93
N HIS A 64 5.88 19.14 -14.59
CA HIS A 64 6.11 20.53 -14.26
C HIS A 64 6.95 21.21 -15.34
N LEU A 65 6.54 22.41 -15.70
CA LEU A 65 7.22 23.29 -16.63
C LEU A 65 8.07 24.29 -15.85
N ALA A 66 9.39 24.11 -15.86
CA ALA A 66 10.35 25.05 -15.31
C ALA A 66 10.75 26.06 -16.39
N ALA A 67 9.83 26.96 -16.73
CA ALA A 67 10.01 28.01 -17.73
C ALA A 67 9.09 29.21 -17.41
N PRO A 68 9.34 30.41 -17.97
CA PRO A 68 8.36 31.48 -17.98
C PRO A 68 7.07 31.03 -18.69
N SER A 69 5.97 31.76 -18.47
CA SER A 69 4.71 31.50 -19.16
C SER A 69 4.92 31.47 -20.68
N GLN A 70 4.49 30.36 -21.30
CA GLN A 70 4.64 30.15 -22.74
C GLN A 70 3.51 30.84 -23.52
N ASN A 71 3.80 31.26 -24.75
CA ASN A 71 2.85 31.96 -25.62
C ASN A 71 2.00 31.02 -26.50
N ASN A 72 2.26 29.71 -26.41
CA ASN A 72 1.56 28.65 -27.12
C ASN A 72 1.47 27.40 -26.22
N THR A 73 0.60 26.45 -26.57
CA THR A 73 0.47 25.18 -25.84
C THR A 73 1.80 24.44 -25.86
N THR A 74 2.27 24.04 -24.68
CA THR A 74 3.44 23.18 -24.55
C THR A 74 3.00 21.73 -24.71
N ILE A 75 3.69 21.00 -25.59
CA ILE A 75 3.44 19.59 -25.88
C ILE A 75 4.64 18.81 -25.36
N ILE A 76 4.38 17.90 -24.42
CA ILE A 76 5.37 17.00 -23.84
C ILE A 76 5.08 15.59 -24.35
N GLU A 77 5.95 15.05 -25.18
CA GLU A 77 5.85 13.67 -25.69
C GLU A 77 6.58 12.73 -24.73
N TYR A 78 5.98 11.60 -24.41
CA TYR A 78 6.56 10.61 -23.50
C TYR A 78 6.48 9.19 -24.08
N LYS A 79 7.23 8.29 -23.46
CA LYS A 79 7.08 6.84 -23.66
C LYS A 79 6.90 6.15 -22.32
N VAL A 80 6.18 5.03 -22.35
CA VAL A 80 6.05 4.12 -21.22
C VAL A 80 6.86 2.87 -21.52
N GLY A 81 7.68 2.46 -20.56
CA GLY A 81 8.36 1.16 -20.56
C GLY A 81 8.27 0.53 -19.18
N GLY A 82 9.14 -0.43 -18.90
CA GLY A 82 9.13 -1.18 -17.64
C GLY A 82 8.69 -2.62 -17.86
N THR A 83 8.13 -3.24 -16.82
CA THR A 83 7.67 -4.64 -16.83
C THR A 83 6.16 -4.77 -16.91
N ALA A 84 5.42 -3.70 -16.57
CA ALA A 84 3.97 -3.66 -16.71
C ALA A 84 3.54 -3.59 -18.19
N VAL A 85 2.44 -4.25 -18.51
CA VAL A 85 1.86 -4.40 -19.84
C VAL A 85 0.53 -3.64 -19.92
N GLU A 86 0.39 -2.79 -20.94
CA GLU A 86 -0.82 -1.99 -21.16
C GLU A 86 -2.01 -2.88 -21.51
N ASN A 87 -3.17 -2.59 -20.92
CA ASN A 87 -4.40 -3.39 -20.93
C ASN A 87 -4.34 -4.74 -20.18
N GLN A 88 -3.23 -5.04 -19.51
CA GLN A 88 -3.12 -6.17 -18.59
C GLN A 88 -2.91 -5.68 -17.15
N ASP A 89 -1.91 -4.84 -16.93
CA ASP A 89 -1.56 -4.31 -15.60
C ASP A 89 -2.04 -2.86 -15.40
N TYR A 90 -2.29 -2.13 -16.49
CA TYR A 90 -2.76 -0.74 -16.43
C TYR A 90 -3.45 -0.27 -17.72
N ILE A 91 -4.19 0.84 -17.64
CA ILE A 91 -4.82 1.55 -18.76
C ILE A 91 -4.39 3.02 -18.74
N LEU A 92 -3.99 3.59 -19.88
CA LEU A 92 -3.80 5.05 -20.01
C LEU A 92 -5.13 5.74 -20.33
N GLU A 93 -5.50 6.78 -19.58
CA GLU A 93 -6.77 7.48 -19.79
C GLU A 93 -6.81 8.21 -21.14
N ASP A 94 -5.68 8.78 -21.57
CA ASP A 94 -5.53 9.46 -22.86
C ASP A 94 -5.18 8.49 -24.02
N GLY A 95 -5.16 7.18 -23.75
CA GLY A 95 -4.83 6.11 -24.70
C GLY A 95 -3.45 6.26 -25.34
N ASP A 96 -3.36 5.89 -26.62
CA ASP A 96 -2.10 5.81 -27.38
C ASP A 96 -1.41 7.16 -27.67
N LYS A 97 -2.03 8.29 -27.32
CA LYS A 97 -1.53 9.62 -27.71
C LYS A 97 -0.20 9.98 -27.05
N LYS A 98 0.19 9.29 -25.96
CA LYS A 98 1.49 9.36 -25.26
C LYS A 98 2.10 10.77 -25.18
N ARG A 99 1.25 11.76 -24.94
CA ARG A 99 1.60 13.18 -24.86
C ARG A 99 0.78 13.90 -23.80
N VAL A 100 1.34 14.96 -23.25
CA VAL A 100 0.68 15.88 -22.32
C VAL A 100 0.64 17.27 -22.92
N LEU A 101 -0.53 17.91 -22.84
CA LEU A 101 -0.75 19.27 -23.31
C LEU A 101 -0.83 20.20 -22.10
N ILE A 102 0.07 21.16 -22.02
CA ILE A 102 0.02 22.24 -21.02
C ILE A 102 -0.49 23.50 -21.73
N PRO A 103 -1.69 24.02 -21.38
CA PRO A 103 -2.25 25.22 -21.99
C PRO A 103 -1.37 26.46 -21.83
N VAL A 104 -1.66 27.49 -22.62
CA VAL A 104 -0.99 28.79 -22.55
C VAL A 104 -1.14 29.38 -21.14
N GLY A 105 -0.03 29.83 -20.55
CA GLY A 105 -0.01 30.40 -19.19
C GLY A 105 0.02 29.38 -18.05
N GLU A 106 -0.18 28.09 -18.33
CA GLU A 106 -0.11 27.02 -17.34
C GLU A 106 1.30 26.43 -17.24
N HIS A 107 1.60 25.81 -16.10
CA HIS A 107 2.91 25.23 -15.82
C HIS A 107 2.85 23.75 -15.39
N ILE A 108 1.64 23.18 -15.31
CA ILE A 108 1.44 21.80 -14.85
C ILE A 108 0.63 21.04 -15.90
N GLY A 109 1.09 19.84 -16.22
CA GLY A 109 0.37 18.84 -16.99
C GLY A 109 0.28 17.53 -16.23
N ASN A 110 -0.63 16.65 -16.63
CA ASN A 110 -0.86 15.38 -15.95
C ASN A 110 -0.81 14.22 -16.94
N ILE A 111 -0.16 13.14 -16.54
CA ILE A 111 -0.36 11.81 -17.14
C ILE A 111 -1.32 11.07 -16.21
N ARG A 112 -2.39 10.51 -16.76
CA ARG A 112 -3.36 9.72 -15.99
C ARG A 112 -3.39 8.27 -16.45
N TYR A 113 -3.31 7.37 -15.49
CA TYR A 113 -3.39 5.93 -15.73
C TYR A 113 -4.20 5.24 -14.63
N LEU A 114 -4.78 4.11 -14.94
CA LEU A 114 -5.52 3.27 -14.02
C LEU A 114 -4.76 1.94 -13.88
N PRO A 115 -4.31 1.53 -12.69
CA PRO A 115 -3.85 0.16 -12.50
C PRO A 115 -5.04 -0.79 -12.72
N ILE A 116 -4.78 -2.02 -13.16
CA ILE A 116 -5.78 -3.07 -13.29
C ILE A 116 -5.60 -4.01 -12.10
N ASN A 117 -6.62 -4.10 -11.23
CA ASN A 117 -6.64 -5.10 -10.17
C ASN A 117 -7.09 -6.45 -10.74
N ASN A 118 -6.44 -7.53 -10.34
CA ASN A 118 -6.79 -8.88 -10.79
C ASN A 118 -6.81 -9.91 -9.64
N ARG A 119 -6.45 -11.17 -9.91
CA ARG A 119 -6.37 -12.25 -8.89
C ARG A 119 -5.11 -13.09 -9.06
N GLU A 120 -4.22 -12.68 -9.95
CA GLU A 120 -3.05 -13.42 -10.37
C GLU A 120 -1.83 -12.87 -9.66
N GLN A 121 -1.17 -13.71 -8.87
CA GLN A 121 0.10 -13.38 -8.24
C GLN A 121 1.22 -13.32 -9.30
N THR A 122 1.35 -12.19 -9.97
CA THR A 122 2.36 -11.96 -11.00
C THR A 122 3.57 -11.17 -10.50
N GLY A 123 3.57 -10.80 -9.23
CA GLY A 123 4.57 -9.99 -8.55
C GLY A 123 4.54 -8.52 -8.97
N ASP A 124 5.23 -7.68 -8.21
CA ASP A 124 5.34 -6.25 -8.48
C ASP A 124 5.72 -5.95 -9.94
N LYS A 125 4.97 -5.03 -10.57
CA LYS A 125 5.23 -4.53 -11.92
C LYS A 125 5.72 -3.09 -11.89
N THR A 126 6.38 -2.67 -12.95
CA THR A 126 6.91 -1.31 -13.07
C THR A 126 6.46 -0.61 -14.34
N LEU A 127 6.03 0.65 -14.18
CA LEU A 127 5.81 1.61 -15.26
C LEU A 127 6.90 2.67 -15.23
N LYS A 128 7.63 2.83 -16.32
CA LYS A 128 8.64 3.88 -16.47
C LYS A 128 8.20 4.89 -17.52
N PHE A 129 7.68 6.01 -17.07
CA PHE A 129 7.38 7.16 -17.90
C PHE A 129 8.69 7.91 -18.20
N THR A 130 8.94 8.21 -19.47
CA THR A 130 10.14 8.95 -19.90
C THR A 130 9.76 10.06 -20.86
N ILE A 131 10.12 11.31 -20.53
CA ILE A 131 9.97 12.45 -21.45
C ILE A 131 10.94 12.26 -22.62
N THR A 132 10.40 12.26 -23.83
CA THR A 132 11.17 12.06 -25.07
C THR A 132 11.49 13.38 -25.75
N SER A 133 10.53 14.30 -25.80
CA SER A 133 10.71 15.65 -26.34
C SER A 133 9.72 16.65 -25.75
N VAL A 134 10.09 17.92 -25.76
CA VAL A 134 9.23 19.06 -25.45
C VAL A 134 9.33 20.04 -26.61
N ASN A 135 8.23 20.67 -27.00
CA ASN A 135 8.27 21.74 -27.99
C ASN A 135 8.79 23.06 -27.39
N ASN A 136 8.67 24.16 -28.13
CA ASN A 136 9.02 25.51 -27.66
C ASN A 136 10.50 25.73 -27.32
N GLY A 137 11.39 24.83 -27.78
CA GLY A 137 12.82 24.92 -27.51
C GLY A 137 13.19 24.62 -26.05
N LEU A 138 12.31 23.90 -25.35
CA LEU A 138 12.52 23.49 -23.96
C LEU A 138 13.18 22.12 -23.87
N ASP A 139 13.96 21.91 -22.82
CA ASP A 139 14.64 20.65 -22.58
C ASP A 139 13.73 19.61 -21.90
N ALA A 140 14.03 18.33 -22.14
CA ALA A 140 13.41 17.21 -21.44
C ALA A 140 14.26 16.81 -20.22
N GLY A 141 13.84 17.21 -19.03
CA GLY A 141 14.65 17.11 -17.82
C GLY A 141 15.71 18.20 -17.73
N PHE A 142 16.60 18.11 -16.73
CA PHE A 142 17.60 19.13 -16.45
C PHE A 142 18.97 18.55 -16.05
N GLY A 143 19.96 19.43 -15.96
CA GLY A 143 21.36 19.10 -15.67
C GLY A 143 22.18 18.79 -16.92
N GLU A 144 23.51 18.69 -16.77
CA GLU A 144 24.45 18.50 -17.89
C GLU A 144 24.15 17.27 -18.77
N THR A 145 23.57 16.24 -18.17
CA THR A 145 23.20 14.99 -18.85
C THR A 145 21.74 14.97 -19.33
N GLY A 146 20.91 15.94 -18.92
CA GLY A 146 19.47 15.97 -19.18
C GLY A 146 18.68 14.81 -18.55
N VAL A 147 19.26 14.11 -17.57
CA VAL A 147 18.67 12.90 -16.98
C VAL A 147 17.75 13.24 -15.82
N ASN A 148 18.01 14.33 -15.10
CA ASN A 148 17.27 14.65 -13.88
C ASN A 148 15.84 15.08 -14.21
N GLY A 149 14.87 14.46 -13.54
CA GLY A 149 13.44 14.75 -13.76
C GLY A 149 12.91 14.28 -15.12
N ARG A 150 13.71 13.59 -15.94
CA ARG A 150 13.28 13.11 -17.27
C ARG A 150 12.39 11.86 -17.20
N PHE A 151 12.46 11.11 -16.11
CA PHE A 151 11.67 9.88 -15.93
C PHE A 151 11.03 9.81 -14.55
N HIS A 152 9.89 9.11 -14.51
CA HIS A 152 9.17 8.72 -13.30
C HIS A 152 8.89 7.23 -13.36
N THR A 153 9.24 6.50 -12.30
CA THR A 153 9.01 5.05 -12.21
C THR A 153 7.93 4.76 -11.16
N VAL A 154 6.80 4.22 -11.59
CA VAL A 154 5.78 3.69 -10.69
C VAL A 154 6.03 2.21 -10.49
N THR A 155 6.00 1.75 -9.24
CA THR A 155 5.85 0.33 -8.91
C THR A 155 4.38 0.05 -8.61
N ILE A 156 3.75 -0.80 -9.41
CA ILE A 156 2.44 -1.40 -9.12
C ILE A 156 2.72 -2.62 -8.24
N LYS A 157 2.30 -2.55 -6.99
CA LYS A 157 2.45 -3.60 -5.99
C LYS A 157 1.33 -4.61 -6.20
N ASP A 158 1.74 -5.85 -6.42
CA ASP A 158 0.84 -7.01 -6.46
C ASP A 158 0.34 -7.25 -5.04
N ASP A 159 -0.98 -7.27 -4.87
CA ASP A 159 -1.62 -7.56 -3.59
C ASP A 159 -2.40 -8.88 -3.61
N ASP A 160 -2.29 -9.63 -4.71
CA ASP A 160 -2.84 -10.96 -4.83
C ASP A 160 -1.92 -12.01 -4.19
N CYS A 161 -2.45 -12.68 -3.19
CA CYS A 161 -1.73 -13.70 -2.44
C CYS A 161 -2.37 -15.06 -2.71
N LEU A 162 -1.73 -15.83 -3.61
CA LEU A 162 -2.26 -17.09 -4.08
C LEU A 162 -1.94 -18.21 -3.07
N VAL A 163 -2.73 -18.27 -2.02
CA VAL A 163 -2.72 -19.42 -1.10
C VAL A 163 -3.75 -20.43 -1.56
N ASP A 164 -3.32 -21.66 -1.82
CA ASP A 164 -4.24 -22.75 -2.13
C ASP A 164 -5.00 -23.14 -0.86
N LEU A 165 -6.22 -22.62 -0.70
CA LEU A 165 -7.08 -22.89 0.44
C LEU A 165 -7.35 -24.40 0.62
N ARG A 166 -7.27 -25.23 -0.43
CA ARG A 166 -7.41 -26.69 -0.33
C ARG A 166 -6.35 -27.31 0.59
N LYS A 167 -5.20 -26.65 0.77
CA LYS A 167 -4.17 -27.10 1.72
C LYS A 167 -4.63 -27.03 3.18
N PHE A 168 -5.63 -26.20 3.48
CA PHE A 168 -6.20 -26.13 4.83
C PHE A 168 -7.20 -27.26 5.09
N GLU A 169 -7.85 -27.80 4.06
CA GLU A 169 -8.84 -28.85 4.25
C GLU A 169 -8.21 -30.14 4.80
N GLY A 170 -8.90 -30.75 5.76
CA GLY A 170 -8.51 -32.02 6.36
C GLY A 170 -8.39 -31.96 7.89
N ILE A 171 -7.74 -32.97 8.46
CA ILE A 171 -7.61 -33.12 9.91
C ILE A 171 -6.30 -32.47 10.39
N TRP A 172 -6.43 -31.62 11.41
CA TRP A 172 -5.34 -30.92 12.06
C TRP A 172 -5.23 -31.36 13.51
N GLU A 173 -4.02 -31.66 13.97
CA GLU A 173 -3.72 -31.88 15.37
C GLU A 173 -3.48 -30.54 16.05
N PHE A 174 -4.33 -30.17 17.00
CA PHE A 174 -4.17 -29.00 17.83
C PHE A 174 -3.45 -29.40 19.11
N ASN A 175 -2.26 -28.86 19.31
CA ASN A 175 -1.47 -28.99 20.52
C ASN A 175 -1.62 -27.71 21.36
N GLN A 176 -2.42 -27.78 22.41
CA GLN A 176 -2.77 -26.67 23.27
C GLN A 176 -1.90 -26.63 24.54
N ASN A 177 -1.50 -25.42 24.94
CA ASN A 177 -0.69 -25.11 26.13
C ASN A 177 0.54 -26.01 26.25
N ASN A 178 1.26 -26.20 25.14
CA ASN A 178 2.48 -27.00 25.08
C ASN A 178 2.29 -28.46 25.54
N GLY A 179 1.24 -29.11 25.04
CA GLY A 179 0.98 -30.54 25.19
C GLY A 179 0.05 -30.91 26.33
N GLU A 180 -0.55 -29.92 27.00
CA GLU A 180 -1.54 -30.16 28.06
C GLU A 180 -2.79 -30.83 27.48
N PHE A 181 -3.22 -30.38 26.31
CA PHE A 181 -4.35 -30.94 25.57
C PHE A 181 -3.97 -31.10 24.10
N ILE A 182 -4.16 -32.30 23.57
CA ILE A 182 -3.93 -32.63 22.15
C ILE A 182 -5.21 -33.24 21.60
N TYR A 183 -5.75 -32.65 20.53
CA TYR A 183 -6.99 -33.10 19.92
C TYR A 183 -7.03 -32.78 18.43
N ASP A 184 -7.92 -33.47 17.71
CA ASP A 184 -8.08 -33.30 16.28
C ASP A 184 -9.20 -32.31 15.96
N VAL A 185 -8.93 -31.46 14.96
CA VAL A 185 -9.86 -30.49 14.41
C VAL A 185 -9.97 -30.73 12.91
N GLU A 186 -11.18 -30.91 12.42
CA GLU A 186 -11.43 -30.98 10.97
C GLU A 186 -11.61 -29.55 10.45
N ILE A 187 -10.78 -29.17 9.49
CA ILE A 187 -10.85 -27.87 8.84
C ILE A 187 -11.55 -28.03 7.49
N GLN A 188 -12.57 -27.19 7.26
CA GLN A 188 -13.29 -27.08 5.99
C GLN A 188 -13.23 -25.64 5.48
N VAL A 189 -13.02 -25.46 4.18
CA VAL A 189 -12.95 -24.12 3.57
C VAL A 189 -14.35 -23.62 3.23
N ASP A 190 -14.64 -22.36 3.59
CA ASP A 190 -15.82 -21.68 3.08
C ASP A 190 -15.51 -21.08 1.70
N TRP A 191 -15.85 -21.83 0.66
CA TRP A 191 -15.69 -21.43 -0.74
C TRP A 191 -16.53 -20.20 -1.12
N ALA A 192 -17.56 -19.86 -0.35
CA ALA A 192 -18.42 -18.70 -0.62
C ALA A 192 -17.88 -17.41 0.02
N SER A 193 -17.25 -17.50 1.20
CA SER A 193 -16.83 -16.32 1.96
C SER A 193 -15.38 -15.87 1.72
N ASN A 194 -14.65 -16.49 0.78
CA ASN A 194 -13.31 -16.14 0.30
C ASN A 194 -12.35 -15.70 1.43
N ASN A 195 -11.56 -16.64 1.94
CA ASN A 195 -10.63 -16.52 3.08
C ASN A 195 -11.21 -16.88 4.45
N THR A 196 -12.33 -17.61 4.51
CA THR A 196 -12.85 -18.16 5.77
C THR A 196 -12.70 -19.67 5.82
N ILE A 197 -12.31 -20.20 6.98
CA ILE A 197 -12.31 -21.64 7.27
C ILE A 197 -13.22 -21.93 8.47
N TYR A 198 -13.82 -23.11 8.47
CA TYR A 198 -14.54 -23.69 9.61
C TYR A 198 -13.65 -24.72 10.29
N MET A 199 -13.56 -24.64 11.61
CA MET A 199 -12.84 -25.57 12.47
C MET A 199 -13.86 -26.38 13.27
N LEU A 200 -14.11 -27.62 12.85
CA LEU A 200 -15.03 -28.57 13.49
C LEU A 200 -14.29 -29.33 14.59
N GLY A 201 -14.89 -29.47 15.77
CA GLY A 201 -14.21 -30.02 16.96
C GLY A 201 -13.26 -29.04 17.64
N TYR A 202 -13.42 -27.73 17.40
CA TYR A 202 -12.50 -26.66 17.78
C TYR A 202 -12.02 -26.67 19.24
N THR A 203 -12.85 -27.15 20.17
CA THR A 203 -12.53 -27.18 21.61
C THR A 203 -11.99 -28.52 22.10
N GLY A 204 -11.97 -29.56 21.26
CA GLY A 204 -11.63 -30.93 21.64
C GLY A 204 -12.66 -31.64 22.53
N LEU A 205 -13.75 -30.96 22.92
CA LEU A 205 -14.78 -31.49 23.83
C LEU A 205 -15.92 -32.20 23.09
N ASP A 206 -16.28 -31.71 21.91
CA ASP A 206 -17.38 -32.21 21.09
C ASP A 206 -17.09 -31.91 19.61
N SER A 207 -17.23 -32.91 18.75
CA SER A 207 -17.14 -32.77 17.30
C SER A 207 -18.20 -31.83 16.71
N GLY A 208 -19.31 -31.60 17.43
CA GLY A 208 -20.37 -30.69 17.01
C GLY A 208 -20.09 -29.20 17.26
N VAL A 209 -19.05 -28.86 18.03
CA VAL A 209 -18.66 -27.46 18.27
C VAL A 209 -17.76 -27.01 17.13
N TYR A 210 -18.11 -25.89 16.51
CA TYR A 210 -17.28 -25.28 15.48
C TYR A 210 -17.03 -23.80 15.73
N ALA A 211 -15.92 -23.32 15.19
CA ALA A 211 -15.60 -21.90 15.09
C ALA A 211 -15.17 -21.59 13.66
N PHE A 212 -15.41 -20.38 13.18
CA PHE A 212 -14.85 -19.91 11.92
C PHE A 212 -13.66 -18.98 12.16
N ALA A 213 -12.70 -19.01 11.23
CA ALA A 213 -11.53 -18.14 11.23
C ALA A 213 -11.41 -17.44 9.88
N ASN A 214 -11.00 -16.17 9.91
CA ASN A 214 -10.66 -15.39 8.73
C ASN A 214 -9.15 -15.43 8.51
N LEU A 215 -8.72 -15.67 7.28
CA LEU A 215 -7.33 -15.73 6.86
C LEU A 215 -6.93 -14.42 6.16
N ASP A 216 -5.82 -13.84 6.56
CA ASP A 216 -5.07 -12.84 5.79
C ASP A 216 -3.99 -13.60 5.00
N LEU A 217 -4.35 -14.00 3.78
CA LEU A 217 -3.51 -14.83 2.90
C LEU A 217 -2.18 -14.17 2.55
N CYS A 218 -2.12 -12.85 2.58
CA CYS A 218 -0.93 -12.09 2.26
C CYS A 218 0.05 -12.02 3.41
N ARG A 219 -0.45 -11.94 4.64
CA ARG A 219 0.41 -11.85 5.82
C ARG A 219 0.68 -13.20 6.46
N GLY A 220 0.03 -14.27 6.01
CA GLY A 220 0.06 -15.56 6.69
C GLY A 220 -0.52 -15.43 8.10
N GLU A 221 -1.53 -14.58 8.27
CA GLU A 221 -2.15 -14.33 9.57
C GLU A 221 -3.57 -14.89 9.58
N PHE A 222 -4.08 -15.28 10.73
CA PHE A 222 -5.51 -15.58 10.86
C PHE A 222 -6.10 -15.08 12.15
N VAL A 223 -7.41 -14.87 12.14
CA VAL A 223 -8.17 -14.31 13.26
C VAL A 223 -9.46 -15.10 13.44
N ILE A 224 -9.72 -15.50 14.68
CA ILE A 224 -11.04 -16.01 15.09
C ILE A 224 -11.78 -14.79 15.65
N PRO A 225 -12.76 -14.23 14.93
CA PRO A 225 -13.52 -13.11 15.45
C PRO A 225 -14.36 -13.55 16.64
N GLU A 226 -14.79 -12.57 17.43
CA GLU A 226 -15.71 -12.81 18.53
C GLU A 226 -17.00 -13.46 18.01
N GLN A 227 -17.22 -14.70 18.43
CA GLN A 227 -18.36 -15.51 18.00
C GLN A 227 -18.83 -16.39 19.15
N GLY A 228 -20.13 -16.61 19.24
CA GLY A 228 -20.69 -17.58 20.18
C GLY A 228 -20.36 -19.00 19.72
N LEU A 229 -19.87 -19.83 20.64
CA LEU A 229 -19.72 -21.26 20.40
C LEU A 229 -21.06 -21.95 20.69
N ALA A 230 -21.67 -22.51 19.65
CA ALA A 230 -22.85 -23.35 19.76
C ALA A 230 -22.46 -24.81 19.51
N GLY A 231 -22.83 -25.71 20.44
CA GLY A 231 -22.65 -27.16 20.32
C GLY A 231 -23.78 -27.89 21.04
N ASN A 232 -23.62 -29.20 21.29
CA ASN A 232 -24.63 -29.99 22.00
C ASN A 232 -24.73 -29.67 23.50
N PHE A 233 -23.74 -28.97 24.05
CA PHE A 233 -23.75 -28.45 25.41
C PHE A 233 -24.26 -27.01 25.42
N GLU A 234 -25.02 -26.64 26.46
CA GLU A 234 -25.49 -25.26 26.70
C GLU A 234 -24.34 -24.25 26.49
N GLN A 235 -24.63 -23.12 25.82
CA GLN A 235 -23.70 -22.09 25.33
C GLN A 235 -22.32 -22.05 26.03
N LEU A 236 -21.26 -22.42 25.29
CA LEU A 236 -19.86 -22.36 25.76
C LEU A 236 -19.29 -20.92 25.80
N GLY A 237 -20.16 -19.90 25.73
CA GLY A 237 -19.77 -18.50 25.69
C GLY A 237 -19.20 -18.05 24.33
N GLY A 238 -18.60 -16.87 24.30
CA GLY A 238 -17.89 -16.36 23.13
C GLY A 238 -16.48 -16.95 23.02
N THR A 239 -15.94 -17.05 21.80
CA THR A 239 -14.52 -17.30 21.54
C THR A 239 -13.94 -16.25 20.60
N ARG A 240 -12.64 -15.98 20.73
CA ARG A 240 -11.88 -15.04 19.89
C ARG A 240 -10.38 -15.30 20.03
N THR A 241 -9.60 -14.99 18.99
CA THR A 241 -8.14 -14.96 19.13
C THR A 241 -7.69 -13.83 20.05
N ASP A 242 -6.62 -14.06 20.79
CA ASP A 242 -5.86 -13.01 21.48
C ASP A 242 -4.77 -12.50 20.54
N GLY A 243 -5.06 -11.40 19.85
CA GLY A 243 -4.25 -10.93 18.73
C GLY A 243 -4.45 -11.76 17.46
N LYS A 244 -3.48 -11.67 16.54
CA LYS A 244 -3.48 -12.41 15.29
C LYS A 244 -2.69 -13.69 15.45
N GLY A 245 -3.27 -14.80 15.00
CA GLY A 245 -2.53 -16.03 14.75
C GLY A 245 -1.69 -15.92 13.48
N THR A 246 -0.79 -16.88 13.30
CA THR A 246 0.01 -17.06 12.09
C THR A 246 -0.25 -18.44 11.50
N PHE A 247 -0.13 -18.57 10.21
CA PHE A 247 -0.16 -19.85 9.51
C PHE A 247 0.90 -19.89 8.41
N ASP A 248 1.29 -21.10 8.06
CA ASP A 248 2.10 -21.40 6.88
C ASP A 248 1.51 -22.62 6.19
N SER A 249 0.92 -22.41 5.01
CA SER A 249 0.26 -23.45 4.23
C SER A 249 1.25 -24.39 3.51
N GLU A 250 2.51 -23.99 3.34
CA GLU A 250 3.53 -24.84 2.71
C GLU A 250 4.05 -25.91 3.67
N VAL A 251 4.13 -25.57 4.96
CA VAL A 251 4.54 -26.51 6.02
C VAL A 251 3.36 -26.99 6.87
N GLU A 252 2.14 -26.67 6.43
CA GLU A 252 0.86 -27.08 7.03
C GLU A 252 0.82 -26.87 8.56
N PHE A 253 1.09 -25.62 8.96
CA PHE A 253 1.28 -25.21 10.33
C PHE A 253 0.43 -23.99 10.69
N MET A 254 -0.10 -23.95 11.92
CA MET A 254 -0.71 -22.74 12.49
C MET A 254 -0.24 -22.53 13.93
N ASN A 255 -0.14 -21.26 14.34
CA ASN A 255 0.17 -20.88 15.71
C ASN A 255 -0.66 -19.67 16.12
N PHE A 256 -1.40 -19.79 17.21
CA PHE A 256 -2.32 -18.74 17.66
C PHE A 256 -2.67 -18.89 19.13
N SER A 257 -3.16 -17.80 19.69
CA SER A 257 -3.73 -17.79 21.03
C SER A 257 -5.21 -17.45 20.96
N TYR A 258 -6.03 -18.06 21.80
CA TYR A 258 -7.46 -17.74 21.86
C TYR A 258 -8.01 -17.81 23.28
N SER A 259 -9.19 -17.22 23.47
CA SER A 259 -9.94 -17.31 24.72
C SER A 259 -11.36 -17.78 24.44
N TYR A 260 -12.01 -18.36 25.45
CA TYR A 260 -13.46 -18.56 25.44
C TYR A 260 -14.04 -18.40 26.84
N ASP A 261 -15.23 -17.79 26.94
CA ASP A 261 -15.71 -17.22 28.20
C ASP A 261 -16.09 -18.28 29.26
N PHE A 262 -16.45 -19.50 28.84
CA PHE A 262 -16.92 -20.56 29.74
C PHE A 262 -15.86 -21.08 30.74
N ALA A 263 -14.57 -21.03 30.40
CA ALA A 263 -13.49 -21.51 31.27
C ALA A 263 -12.87 -20.40 32.16
N GLY A 264 -13.43 -19.18 32.13
CA GLY A 264 -12.77 -17.98 32.65
C GLY A 264 -11.78 -17.39 31.64
N PRO A 265 -11.17 -16.22 31.91
CA PRO A 265 -10.29 -15.51 30.99
C PRO A 265 -8.89 -16.18 30.89
N SER A 266 -8.85 -17.48 30.61
CA SER A 266 -7.61 -18.19 30.32
C SER A 266 -7.32 -18.12 28.83
N ILE A 267 -6.21 -17.48 28.48
CA ILE A 267 -5.64 -17.55 27.13
C ILE A 267 -5.12 -18.98 26.93
N ARG A 268 -5.45 -19.55 25.77
CA ARG A 268 -4.97 -20.85 25.31
C ARG A 268 -4.04 -20.63 24.14
N GLU A 269 -2.83 -21.15 24.22
CA GLU A 269 -1.88 -21.14 23.11
C GLU A 269 -2.03 -22.44 22.34
N VAL A 270 -2.10 -22.37 21.01
CA VAL A 270 -2.27 -23.54 20.14
C VAL A 270 -1.19 -23.52 19.07
N ILE A 271 -0.52 -24.67 18.95
CA ILE A 271 0.27 -25.02 17.78
C ILE A 271 -0.50 -26.12 17.05
N ALA A 272 -0.89 -25.87 15.80
CA ALA A 272 -1.59 -26.84 14.98
C ALA A 272 -0.71 -27.34 13.84
N ARG A 273 -0.80 -28.63 13.53
CA ARG A 273 -0.16 -29.26 12.37
C ARG A 273 -1.16 -30.15 11.66
N LYS A 274 -1.17 -30.11 10.33
CA LYS A 274 -2.01 -31.03 9.56
C LYS A 274 -1.51 -32.46 9.72
N LYS A 275 -2.44 -33.39 9.90
CA LYS A 275 -2.13 -34.82 9.89
C LYS A 275 -1.95 -35.26 8.44
N ILE A 276 -0.80 -35.86 8.16
CA ILE A 276 -0.56 -36.55 6.89
C ILE A 276 -1.29 -37.89 6.99
N GLU A 277 -2.33 -38.08 6.19
CA GLU A 277 -2.98 -39.39 6.00
C GLU A 277 -2.10 -40.35 5.18
#